data_AF-A0A9D2SLU7-F1
#
_entry.id   AF-A0A9D2SLU7-F1
#
_cell.length_a   1.000
_cell.length_b   1.000
_cell.length_c   1.000
_cell.angle_alpha   90.00
_cell.angle_beta   90.00
_cell.angle_gamma   90.00
#
_symmetry.space_group_name_H-M   'P 1'
#
loop_
_entity.id
_entity.type
_entity.pdbx_description
1 polymer ?
#
loop_
_entity_poly.entity_id
_entity_poly.type
_entity_poly.pdbx_seq_one_letter_code
_entity_poly.pdbx_strand_id
1 'polypeptide(L)'
;MKHAFLIIAHRNWNQLSRMLAIIDSEKADFFIHVNSKIKIESSTIEKVKSSVKKSKVYFTDRVPITWGDFGICKASLVLLKTA
;
A
#
# COMPACT_ATOMS: atom_id res chain seq x y z
N MET A 1 8.02 -16.86 11.16
CA MET A 1 8.37 -15.45 10.94
C MET A 1 7.18 -14.74 10.31
N LYS A 2 6.83 -13.55 10.80
CA LYS A 2 5.77 -12.70 10.25
C LYS A 2 6.42 -11.58 9.43
N HIS A 3 5.80 -11.19 8.31
CA HIS A 3 6.36 -10.22 7.37
C HIS A 3 5.44 -8.99 7.26
N ALA A 4 6.06 -7.82 7.14
CA ALA A 4 5.40 -6.58 6.77
C ALA A 4 5.81 -6.20 5.34
N PHE A 5 4.86 -6.17 4.41
CA PHE A 5 5.10 -5.78 3.04
C PHE A 5 4.85 -4.29 2.88
N LEU A 6 5.89 -3.55 2.51
CA LEU A 6 5.85 -2.12 2.28
C LEU A 6 5.66 -1.86 0.78
N ILE A 7 4.54 -1.26 0.40
CA ILE A 7 4.13 -1.12 -1.00
C ILE A 7 3.91 0.36 -1.31
N ILE A 8 4.62 0.90 -2.30
CA ILE A 8 4.33 2.21 -2.89
C ILE A 8 3.48 1.99 -4.13
N ALA A 9 2.21 2.38 -4.05
CA ALA A 9 1.22 2.23 -5.10
C ALA A 9 0.91 3.57 -5.78
N HIS A 10 0.37 3.48 -7.00
CA HIS A 10 0.00 4.65 -7.79
C HIS A 10 -1.47 4.62 -8.21
N ARG A 11 -1.84 3.96 -9.32
CA ARG A 11 -3.21 4.03 -9.90
C ARG A 11 -3.84 2.70 -10.30
N ASN A 12 -3.07 1.62 -10.44
CA ASN A 12 -3.61 0.35 -10.93
C ASN A 12 -4.12 -0.52 -9.78
N TRP A 13 -5.32 -0.22 -9.30
CA TRP A 13 -5.91 -0.88 -8.13
C TRP A 13 -6.22 -2.35 -8.39
N ASN A 14 -6.65 -2.71 -9.60
CA ASN A 14 -6.91 -4.11 -9.95
C ASN A 14 -5.62 -4.95 -9.91
N GLN A 15 -4.50 -4.40 -10.39
CA GLN A 15 -3.20 -5.05 -10.27
C GLN A 15 -2.78 -5.20 -8.81
N LEU A 16 -2.91 -4.14 -8.02
CA LEU A 16 -2.59 -4.17 -6.59
C LEU A 16 -3.42 -5.24 -5.87
N SER A 17 -4.74 -5.22 -6.00
CA SER A 17 -5.64 -6.21 -5.41
C SER A 17 -5.29 -7.64 -5.82
N ARG A 18 -4.98 -7.88 -7.10
CA ARG A 18 -4.59 -9.22 -7.57
C ARG A 18 -3.28 -9.67 -6.94
N MET A 19 -2.30 -8.78 -6.83
CA MET A 19 -1.03 -9.08 -6.16
C MET A 19 -1.25 -9.45 -4.70
N LEU A 20 -1.98 -8.62 -3.95
CA LEU A 20 -2.26 -8.84 -2.53
C LEU A 20 -2.96 -10.19 -2.29
N ALA A 21 -3.96 -10.52 -3.12
CA ALA A 21 -4.69 -11.78 -3.03
C ALA A 21 -3.79 -13.03 -3.24
N ILE A 22 -2.79 -12.94 -4.13
CA ILE A 22 -1.87 -14.06 -4.41
C ILE A 22 -0.95 -14.34 -3.21
N ILE A 23 -0.51 -13.30 -2.51
CA ILE A 23 0.42 -13.42 -1.38
C ILE A 23 -0.26 -13.31 -0.01
N ASP A 24 -1.59 -13.38 0.03
CA ASP A 24 -2.39 -13.29 1.25
C ASP A 24 -2.08 -14.45 2.21
N SER A 25 -1.70 -14.12 3.45
CA SER A 25 -1.28 -15.10 4.45
C SER A 25 -1.47 -14.57 5.86
N GLU A 26 -1.74 -15.44 6.82
CA GLU A 26 -1.80 -15.07 8.25
C GLU A 26 -0.45 -14.55 8.79
N LYS A 27 0.63 -14.80 8.04
CA LYS A 27 1.99 -14.38 8.38
C LYS A 27 2.44 -13.14 7.62
N ALA A 28 1.52 -12.44 6.94
CA ALA A 28 1.81 -11.25 6.16
C ALA A 28 0.80 -10.14 6.48
N ASP A 29 1.27 -8.91 6.62
CA ASP A 29 0.43 -7.70 6.63
C ASP A 29 0.97 -6.70 5.60
N PHE A 30 0.07 -5.89 5.03
CA PHE A 30 0.38 -4.98 3.93
C PHE A 30 0.26 -3.53 4.37
N PHE A 31 1.31 -2.75 4.12
CA PHE A 31 1.37 -1.31 4.35
C PHE A 31 1.51 -0.62 3.00
N ILE A 32 0.53 0.20 2.66
CA ILE A 32 0.38 0.75 1.32
C ILE A 32 0.43 2.27 1.38
N HIS A 33 1.45 2.82 0.74
CA HIS A 33 1.54 4.24 0.47
C HIS A 33 0.97 4.51 -0.92
N VAL A 34 0.14 5.55 -1.04
CA VAL A 34 -0.33 6.04 -2.33
C VAL A 34 0.17 7.46 -2.51
N ASN A 35 0.91 7.70 -3.59
CA ASN A 35 1.40 9.04 -3.95
C ASN A 35 0.28 10.08 -3.81
N SER A 36 0.52 11.15 -3.03
CA SER A 36 -0.52 12.17 -2.70
C SER A 36 -1.10 12.85 -3.94
N LYS A 37 -0.36 12.86 -5.06
CA LYS A 37 -0.80 13.40 -6.36
C LYS A 37 -1.94 12.61 -7.02
N ILE A 38 -2.31 11.44 -6.47
CA ILE A 38 -3.37 10.59 -7.03
C ILE A 38 -4.69 10.80 -6.30
N LYS A 39 -5.80 10.91 -7.02
CA LYS A 39 -7.12 10.87 -6.39
C LYS A 39 -7.42 9.43 -6.00
N ILE A 40 -7.79 9.21 -4.75
CA ILE A 40 -8.20 7.91 -4.23
C ILE A 40 -9.51 8.10 -3.49
N GLU A 41 -10.49 7.28 -3.85
CA GLU A 41 -11.82 7.27 -3.24
C GLU A 41 -11.86 6.20 -2.14
N SER A 42 -12.70 6.42 -1.13
CA SER A 42 -12.91 5.45 -0.05
C SER A 42 -13.35 4.08 -0.57
N SER A 43 -14.19 4.07 -1.61
CA SER A 43 -14.63 2.86 -2.33
C SER A 43 -13.45 2.04 -2.88
N THR A 44 -12.39 2.70 -3.35
CA THR A 44 -11.19 2.06 -3.88
C THR A 44 -10.37 1.44 -2.75
N ILE A 45 -10.24 2.15 -1.62
CA ILE A 45 -9.55 1.64 -0.43
C ILE A 45 -10.24 0.37 0.07
N GLU A 46 -11.57 0.40 0.19
CA GLU A 46 -12.38 -0.74 0.60
C GLU A 46 -12.22 -1.94 -0.35
N LYS A 47 -12.23 -1.69 -1.66
CA LYS A 47 -12.00 -2.73 -2.67
C LYS A 47 -10.61 -3.37 -2.56
N VAL A 48 -9.57 -2.58 -2.27
CA VAL A 48 -8.22 -3.12 -2.04
C VAL A 48 -8.18 -3.94 -0.77
N LYS A 49 -8.77 -3.45 0.33
CA LYS A 49 -8.82 -4.18 1.61
C LYS A 49 -9.60 -5.50 1.49
N SER A 50 -10.70 -5.53 0.73
CA SER A 50 -11.51 -6.73 0.54
C SER A 50 -10.87 -7.78 -0.38
N SER A 51 -9.75 -7.46 -1.04
CA SER A 51 -9.03 -8.41 -1.89
C SER A 51 -8.28 -9.49 -1.09
N VAL A 52 -8.09 -9.29 0.21
CA VAL A 52 -7.43 -10.23 1.11
C VAL A 52 -8.40 -10.67 2.22
N LYS A 53 -8.21 -11.88 2.72
CA LYS A 53 -9.04 -12.48 3.78
C LYS A 53 -8.26 -12.69 5.08
N LYS A 54 -6.95 -12.90 4.99
CA LYS A 54 -6.10 -13.29 6.14
C LYS A 54 -5.25 -12.12 6.64
N SER A 55 -4.66 -11.38 5.72
CA SER A 55 -3.74 -10.27 6.01
C SER A 55 -4.50 -9.00 6.37
N LYS A 56 -3.90 -8.15 7.21
CA LYS A 56 -4.38 -6.79 7.42
C LYS A 56 -3.78 -5.86 6.37
N VAL A 57 -4.55 -4.85 5.98
CA VAL A 57 -4.14 -3.84 4.99
C VAL A 57 -4.28 -2.45 5.58
N TYR A 58 -3.16 -1.73 5.62
CA TYR A 58 -3.03 -0.39 6.14
C TYR A 58 -2.67 0.59 5.04
N PHE A 59 -3.39 1.70 4.95
CA PHE A 59 -3.02 2.82 4.10
C PHE A 59 -2.34 3.87 4.97
N THR A 60 -1.19 4.36 4.54
CA THR A 60 -0.38 5.30 5.32
C THR A 60 -0.66 6.75 4.95
N ASP A 61 -0.05 7.67 5.72
CA ASP A 61 0.05 9.07 5.32
C ASP A 61 0.68 9.20 3.94
N ARG A 62 0.16 10.16 3.18
CA ARG A 62 0.47 10.30 1.76
C ARG A 62 1.38 11.49 1.54
N VAL A 63 2.48 11.26 0.83
CA VAL A 63 3.43 12.31 0.44
C VAL A 63 3.50 12.38 -1.09
N PRO A 64 3.79 13.56 -1.67
CA PRO A 64 3.95 13.68 -3.10
C PRO A 64 5.22 12.96 -3.55
N ILE A 65 5.09 12.17 -4.60
CA ILE A 65 6.23 11.52 -5.26
C ILE A 65 6.31 12.04 -6.70
N THR A 66 7.49 12.49 -7.08
CA THR A 66 7.87 12.79 -8.47
C THR A 66 9.02 11.87 -8.81
N TRP A 67 9.06 11.37 -10.05
CA TRP A 67 10.15 10.52 -10.49
C TRP A 67 11.48 11.30 -10.43
N GLY A 68 12.53 10.68 -9.87
CA GLY A 68 13.84 11.29 -9.68
C GLY A 68 13.97 12.24 -8.46
N ASP A 69 12.91 12.41 -7.65
CA ASP A 69 12.91 13.28 -6.48
C ASP A 69 12.92 12.49 -5.15
N PHE A 70 13.22 13.17 -4.05
CA PHE A 70 13.33 12.61 -2.69
C PHE A 70 11.99 12.10 -2.11
N GLY A 71 10.87 12.31 -2.81
CA GLY A 71 9.55 11.85 -2.39
C GLY A 71 9.46 10.34 -2.13
N ILE A 72 10.19 9.53 -2.91
CA ILE A 72 10.21 8.06 -2.70
C ILE A 72 10.85 7.69 -1.37
N CYS A 73 11.94 8.35 -0.97
CA CYS A 73 12.59 8.14 0.32
C CYS A 73 11.66 8.52 1.48
N LYS A 74 10.95 9.66 1.36
CA LYS A 74 9.95 10.08 2.36
C LYS A 74 8.82 9.06 2.48
N ALA A 75 8.30 8.55 1.36
CA ALA A 75 7.26 7.52 1.37
C ALA A 75 7.74 6.22 2.04
N SER A 76 8.96 5.77 1.74
CA SER A 76 9.57 4.60 2.39
C SER A 76 9.71 4.79 3.91
N LEU A 77 10.11 5.98 4.36
CA LEU A 77 10.19 6.29 5.80
C LEU A 77 8.81 6.28 6.49
N VAL A 78 7.77 6.77 5.82
CA VAL A 78 6.39 6.70 6.33
C VAL A 78 5.93 5.24 6.45
N LEU A 79 6.20 4.43 5.43
CA LEU A 79 5.90 3.00 5.44
C LEU A 79 6.61 2.28 6.58
N LEU A 80 7.92 2.53 6.75
CA LEU A 80 8.73 1.95 7.84
C LEU A 80 8.28 2.37 9.24
N LYS A 81 7.76 3.59 9.40
CA LYS A 81 7.24 4.05 10.70
C LYS A 81 5.87 3.48 11.04
N THR A 82 5.09 3.11 10.01
CA THR A 82 3.72 2.60 10.20
C THR A 82 3.70 1.09 10.43
N ALA A 83 4.68 0.38 9.86
CA ALA A 83 4.84 -1.07 10.00
C ALA A 83 5.41 -1.48 11.36
#